data_AF-A0A1H1KW52-F1
#
_entry.id   AF-A0A1H1KW52-F1
#
_cell.length_a   1.000
_cell.length_b   1.000
_cell.length_c   1.000
_cell.angle_alpha   90.00
_cell.angle_beta   90.00
_cell.angle_gamma   90.00
#
_symmetry.space_group_name_H-M   'P 1'
#
loop_
_entity.id
_entity.type
_entity.pdbx_description
1 polymer ?
#
loop_
_entity_poly.entity_id
_entity_poly.type
_entity_poly.pdbx_seq_one_letter_code
_entity_poly.pdbx_strand_id
1 'polypeptide(L)'
;MPLRSFSLPLLAALLLAGCTSAPAPAGKLAPAAAPTGPVPAGPAKVALPPASIRGSQESSTLLDNFTAFIIAVDGRAVTVGRKGWNQPVSLTAGQHRLAVEFNRGVFIARTELPLDAKSGAAYELRYASDAQVYGGHSYCEFWVVDLATGEKATAVKRIGLSNVKGG
;
A
#
# COMPACT_ATOMS: atom_id res chain seq x y z
N MET A 1 3.69 40.31 33.20
CA MET A 1 4.19 39.88 31.88
C MET A 1 3.17 40.30 30.83
N PRO A 2 3.47 41.29 29.96
CA PRO A 2 2.45 41.95 29.15
C PRO A 2 2.17 41.21 27.83
N LEU A 3 0.88 41.01 27.55
CA LEU A 3 0.35 40.78 26.20
C LEU A 3 0.74 41.96 25.31
N ARG A 4 1.33 41.71 24.14
CA ARG A 4 1.50 42.71 23.09
C ARG A 4 0.48 42.49 21.99
N SER A 5 -0.56 43.32 22.00
CA SER A 5 -1.29 43.74 20.81
C SER A 5 -0.33 44.42 19.84
N PHE A 6 -0.45 44.12 18.55
CA PHE A 6 -0.05 45.03 17.48
C PHE A 6 -1.15 45.06 16.44
N SER A 7 -1.46 46.29 16.01
CA SER A 7 -2.60 46.69 15.21
C SER A 7 -2.10 47.40 13.96
N LEU A 8 -2.94 47.37 12.91
CA LEU A 8 -3.02 48.27 11.75
C LEU A 8 -2.11 48.01 10.51
N PRO A 9 -2.50 48.51 9.30
CA PRO A 9 -2.95 47.68 8.18
C PRO A 9 -2.35 48.12 6.81
N LEU A 10 -3.02 47.68 5.73
CA LEU A 10 -3.22 48.39 4.44
C LEU A 10 -2.34 48.03 3.22
N LEU A 11 -3.06 47.58 2.18
CA LEU A 11 -2.94 47.86 0.73
C LEU A 11 -1.61 47.64 -0.03
N ALA A 12 -1.68 46.79 -1.06
CA ALA A 12 -1.42 47.12 -2.48
C ALA A 12 -1.49 45.82 -3.30
N ALA A 13 -2.54 45.60 -4.09
CA ALA A 13 -2.72 46.08 -5.46
C ALA A 13 -2.03 45.18 -6.51
N LEU A 14 -2.89 44.58 -7.33
CA LEU A 14 -2.77 44.24 -8.76
C LEU A 14 -1.37 44.07 -9.38
N LEU A 15 -1.22 43.00 -10.18
CA LEU A 15 -0.84 43.12 -11.59
C LEU A 15 -1.25 41.85 -12.36
N LEU A 16 -2.32 42.00 -13.16
CA LEU A 16 -2.61 41.13 -14.30
C LEU A 16 -1.56 41.39 -15.37
N ALA A 17 -0.91 40.32 -15.86
CA ALA A 17 -0.22 40.35 -17.14
C ALA A 17 -0.88 39.31 -18.04
N GLY A 18 -1.85 39.77 -18.83
CA GLY A 18 -2.38 39.04 -19.97
C GLY A 18 -1.40 39.14 -21.14
N CYS A 19 -1.02 38.02 -21.73
CA CYS A 19 -0.46 37.99 -23.06
C CYS A 19 -1.61 37.80 -24.06
N THR A 20 -2.15 38.91 -24.53
CA THR A 20 -2.94 38.95 -25.76
C THR A 20 -1.98 39.00 -26.94
N SER A 21 -2.03 38.00 -27.81
CA SER A 21 -1.42 38.06 -29.15
C SER A 21 -2.54 38.21 -30.18
N ALA A 22 -2.47 39.31 -30.94
CA ALA A 22 -3.40 39.65 -32.02
C ALA A 22 -3.20 38.74 -33.25
N PRO A 23 -4.18 38.68 -34.18
CA PRO A 23 -4.26 37.65 -35.21
C PRO A 23 -3.42 37.99 -36.45
N ALA A 24 -2.78 36.97 -37.04
CA ALA A 24 -2.15 37.08 -38.35
C ALA A 24 -3.11 36.56 -39.45
N PRO A 25 -3.08 37.15 -40.66
CA PRO A 25 -4.11 36.99 -41.67
C PRO A 25 -4.05 35.65 -42.41
N ALA A 26 -5.20 35.24 -42.92
CA ALA A 26 -5.40 34.08 -43.75
C ALA A 26 -4.57 34.16 -45.05
N GLY A 27 -3.44 33.45 -45.07
CA GLY A 27 -2.68 33.09 -46.26
C GLY A 27 -2.91 31.63 -46.61
N LYS A 28 -3.72 31.40 -47.64
CA LYS A 28 -4.00 30.10 -48.27
C LYS A 28 -2.73 29.61 -48.98
N LEU A 29 -2.22 28.39 -48.71
CA LEU A 29 -1.67 27.43 -49.70
C LEU A 29 -0.99 26.19 -49.08
N ALA A 30 -1.43 25.03 -49.59
CA ALA A 30 -0.83 23.68 -49.64
C ALA A 30 -0.74 22.81 -48.35
N PRO A 31 -1.19 21.54 -48.41
CA PRO A 31 -0.88 20.55 -47.38
C PRO A 31 0.59 20.12 -47.51
N ALA A 32 1.42 20.52 -46.54
CA ALA A 32 2.73 19.91 -46.35
C ALA A 32 2.52 18.54 -45.71
N ALA A 33 2.93 17.49 -46.42
CA ALA A 33 2.97 16.12 -45.91
C ALA A 33 3.66 16.09 -44.54
N ALA A 34 3.01 15.47 -43.56
CA ALA A 34 3.64 15.16 -42.28
C ALA A 34 4.89 14.30 -42.53
N PRO A 35 6.07 14.61 -41.95
CA PRO A 35 7.19 13.70 -42.01
C PRO A 35 6.83 12.44 -41.21
N THR A 36 6.58 11.34 -41.91
CA THR A 36 6.54 9.97 -41.38
C THR A 36 7.96 9.50 -41.05
N GLY A 37 8.65 10.22 -40.18
CA GLY A 37 9.90 9.77 -39.58
C GLY A 37 9.60 8.85 -38.40
N PRO A 38 10.31 7.73 -38.21
CA PRO A 38 10.21 6.96 -36.98
C PRO A 38 10.67 7.85 -35.82
N VAL A 39 9.78 8.12 -34.86
CA VAL A 39 10.18 8.66 -33.57
C VAL A 39 11.13 7.64 -32.95
N PRO A 40 12.38 7.98 -32.60
CA PRO A 40 13.27 7.06 -31.91
C PRO A 40 12.59 6.67 -30.61
N ALA A 41 12.20 5.40 -30.48
CA ALA A 41 11.75 4.86 -29.23
C ALA A 41 12.89 5.06 -28.23
N GLY A 42 12.70 5.97 -27.27
CA GLY A 42 13.61 6.10 -26.14
C GLY A 42 13.80 4.72 -25.50
N PRO A 43 14.95 4.43 -24.88
CA PRO A 43 15.26 3.10 -24.37
C PRO A 43 14.09 2.58 -23.53
N ALA A 44 13.51 1.47 -23.95
CA ALA A 44 12.40 0.85 -23.26
C ALA A 44 12.85 0.55 -21.82
N LYS A 45 12.21 1.20 -20.85
CA LYS A 45 12.44 0.93 -19.43
C LYS A 45 12.08 -0.52 -19.19
N VAL A 46 13.08 -1.38 -18.94
CA VAL A 46 12.86 -2.78 -18.62
C VAL A 46 11.98 -2.84 -17.37
N ALA A 47 10.73 -3.28 -17.53
CA ALA A 47 9.81 -3.44 -16.42
C ALA A 47 10.22 -4.69 -15.64
N LEU A 48 10.66 -4.49 -14.40
CA LEU A 48 10.94 -5.59 -13.49
C LEU A 48 9.64 -6.36 -13.18
N PRO A 49 9.67 -7.71 -13.14
CA PRO A 49 8.49 -8.48 -12.81
C PRO A 49 7.98 -8.14 -11.39
N PRO A 50 6.66 -8.01 -11.19
CA PRO A 50 6.12 -7.67 -9.89
C PRO A 50 6.38 -8.78 -8.88
N ALA A 51 6.59 -8.40 -7.63
CA ALA A 51 6.54 -9.31 -6.49
C ALA A 51 5.08 -9.59 -6.11
N SER A 52 4.84 -10.57 -5.25
CA SER A 52 3.51 -10.87 -4.74
C SER A 52 3.53 -11.26 -3.27
N ILE A 53 2.45 -10.95 -2.55
CA ILE A 53 2.26 -11.40 -1.17
C ILE A 53 0.84 -11.93 -0.96
N ARG A 54 0.71 -12.99 -0.17
CA ARG A 54 -0.58 -13.52 0.30
C ARG A 54 -0.59 -13.70 1.82
N GLY A 55 -1.79 -13.86 2.37
CA GLY A 55 -2.03 -14.26 3.76
C GLY A 55 -1.82 -15.75 4.00
N SER A 56 -2.11 -16.17 5.22
CA SER A 56 -2.13 -17.58 5.63
C SER A 56 -3.35 -17.91 6.48
N GLN A 57 -3.74 -19.18 6.49
CA GLN A 57 -4.84 -19.67 7.28
C GLN A 57 -4.54 -21.06 7.86
N GLU A 58 -4.94 -21.26 9.11
CA GLU A 58 -4.99 -22.58 9.75
C GLU A 58 -6.44 -22.92 10.11
N SER A 59 -6.84 -24.15 9.79
CA SER A 59 -8.20 -24.61 10.04
C SER A 59 -8.41 -24.94 11.52
N SER A 60 -9.60 -24.61 12.05
CA SER A 60 -9.98 -24.95 13.43
C SER A 60 -11.33 -25.67 13.44
N THR A 61 -11.52 -26.61 14.36
CA THR A 61 -12.78 -27.36 14.55
C THR A 61 -13.70 -26.76 15.61
N LEU A 62 -13.19 -25.83 16.44
CA LEU A 62 -13.91 -25.28 17.60
C LEU A 62 -14.43 -23.85 17.39
N LEU A 63 -13.76 -23.07 16.54
CA LEU A 63 -14.11 -21.69 16.18
C LEU A 63 -13.81 -21.47 14.69
N ASP A 64 -13.95 -20.21 14.26
CA ASP A 64 -13.37 -19.69 13.04
C ASP A 64 -11.90 -20.09 12.85
N ASN A 65 -11.52 -20.27 11.58
CA ASN A 65 -10.13 -20.46 11.17
C ASN A 65 -9.27 -19.26 11.59
N PHE A 66 -8.05 -19.57 12.01
CA PHE A 66 -7.02 -18.58 12.28
C PHE A 66 -6.57 -18.01 10.95
N THR A 67 -6.83 -16.73 10.70
CA THR A 67 -6.55 -16.14 9.38
C THR A 67 -5.70 -14.88 9.54
N ALA A 68 -4.53 -14.84 8.91
CA ALA A 68 -3.73 -13.64 8.75
C ALA A 68 -3.79 -13.17 7.29
N PHE A 69 -4.08 -11.89 7.07
CA PHE A 69 -4.27 -11.33 5.74
C PHE A 69 -3.82 -9.87 5.65
N ILE A 70 -3.60 -9.41 4.42
CA ILE A 70 -3.19 -8.04 4.12
C ILE A 70 -4.45 -7.18 4.05
N ILE A 71 -4.44 -6.03 4.71
CA ILE A 71 -5.53 -5.04 4.68
C ILE A 71 -5.16 -3.79 3.89
N ALA A 72 -3.88 -3.42 3.84
CA ALA A 72 -3.39 -2.33 3.00
C ALA A 72 -1.91 -2.50 2.63
N VAL A 73 -1.52 -1.89 1.51
CA VAL A 73 -0.12 -1.73 1.07
C VAL A 73 0.12 -0.24 0.87
N ASP A 74 1.13 0.32 1.54
CA ASP A 74 1.51 1.73 1.47
C ASP A 74 0.34 2.69 1.75
N GLY A 75 -0.50 2.34 2.73
CA GLY A 75 -1.68 3.10 3.11
C GLY A 75 -2.88 2.93 2.18
N ARG A 76 -2.78 2.14 1.10
CA ARG A 76 -3.89 1.85 0.18
C ARG A 76 -4.52 0.51 0.52
N ALA A 77 -5.82 0.52 0.82
CA ALA A 77 -6.56 -0.69 1.14
C ALA A 77 -6.54 -1.69 -0.02
N VAL A 78 -6.37 -2.97 0.30
CA VAL A 78 -6.50 -4.06 -0.68
C VAL A 78 -7.93 -4.60 -0.68
N THR A 79 -8.43 -5.02 -1.83
CA THR A 79 -9.82 -5.48 -1.99
C THR A 79 -10.07 -6.91 -1.49
N VAL A 80 -9.02 -7.72 -1.36
CA VAL A 80 -9.12 -9.16 -1.07
C VAL A 80 -9.54 -9.47 0.37
N GLY A 81 -8.98 -8.74 1.35
CA GLY A 81 -9.28 -8.88 2.78
C GLY A 81 -9.21 -10.33 3.30
N ARG A 82 -9.98 -10.63 4.35
CA ARG A 82 -10.01 -11.95 5.00
C ARG A 82 -10.48 -13.07 4.05
N LYS A 83 -11.49 -12.80 3.23
CA LYS A 83 -12.09 -13.83 2.33
C LYS A 83 -11.13 -14.22 1.22
N GLY A 84 -10.36 -13.26 0.69
CA GLY A 84 -9.32 -13.49 -0.31
C GLY A 84 -7.93 -13.63 0.30
N TRP A 85 -7.78 -14.15 1.52
CA TRP A 85 -6.48 -14.24 2.20
C TRP A 85 -5.40 -14.92 1.35
N ASN A 86 -5.78 -15.91 0.52
CA ASN A 86 -4.85 -16.66 -0.34
C ASN A 86 -4.63 -16.01 -1.71
N GLN A 87 -5.36 -14.95 -2.05
CA GLN A 87 -5.22 -14.24 -3.32
C GLN A 87 -3.95 -13.39 -3.30
N PRO A 88 -3.04 -13.58 -4.27
CA PRO A 88 -1.81 -12.79 -4.32
C PRO A 88 -2.10 -11.31 -4.57
N VAL A 89 -1.53 -10.45 -3.73
CA VAL A 89 -1.49 -8.99 -3.91
C VAL A 89 -0.16 -8.66 -4.61
N SER A 90 -0.23 -8.00 -5.77
CA SER A 90 0.96 -7.57 -6.50
C SER A 90 1.66 -6.40 -5.81
N LEU A 91 2.99 -6.47 -5.75
CA LEU A 91 3.88 -5.45 -5.21
C LEU A 91 4.91 -5.06 -6.27
N THR A 92 5.34 -3.81 -6.25
CA THR A 92 6.55 -3.41 -6.98
C THR A 92 7.79 -3.93 -6.24
N ALA A 93 8.95 -3.92 -6.89
CA ALA A 93 10.20 -4.15 -6.17
C ALA A 93 10.55 -2.94 -5.29
N GLY A 94 11.10 -3.18 -4.10
CA GLY A 94 11.53 -2.17 -3.14
C GLY A 94 10.72 -2.15 -1.85
N GLN A 95 10.84 -1.04 -1.12
CA GLN A 95 10.30 -0.89 0.23
C GLN A 95 8.79 -0.66 0.22
N HIS A 96 8.08 -1.46 1.02
CA HIS A 96 6.64 -1.41 1.21
C HIS A 96 6.28 -1.45 2.70
N ARG A 97 5.19 -0.76 3.06
CA ARG A 97 4.56 -0.85 4.37
C ARG A 97 3.27 -1.64 4.26
N LEU A 98 3.27 -2.84 4.83
CA LEU A 98 2.13 -3.75 4.80
C LEU A 98 1.32 -3.57 6.07
N ALA A 99 0.07 -3.14 5.96
CA ALA A 99 -0.87 -3.24 7.07
C ALA A 99 -1.54 -4.62 7.02
N VAL A 100 -1.50 -5.34 8.14
CA VAL A 100 -1.94 -6.72 8.25
C VAL A 100 -2.90 -6.92 9.41
N GLU A 101 -3.76 -7.92 9.29
CA GLU A 101 -4.70 -8.32 10.32
C GLU A 101 -4.64 -9.83 10.54
N PHE A 102 -4.65 -10.24 11.81
CA PHE A 102 -5.02 -11.58 12.25
C PHE A 102 -6.45 -11.54 12.78
N ASN A 103 -7.23 -12.55 12.41
CA ASN A 103 -8.61 -12.70 12.86
C ASN A 103 -8.90 -14.15 13.20
N ARG A 104 -9.47 -14.34 14.39
CA ARG A 104 -10.06 -15.60 14.86
C ARG A 104 -11.34 -15.30 15.65
N GLY A 105 -12.47 -15.35 14.98
CA GLY A 105 -13.77 -15.02 15.58
C GLY A 105 -13.78 -13.58 16.11
N VAL A 106 -13.89 -13.42 17.43
CA VAL A 106 -13.88 -12.10 18.09
C VAL A 106 -12.48 -11.56 18.33
N PHE A 107 -11.43 -12.39 18.25
CA PHE A 107 -10.06 -11.97 18.51
C PHE A 107 -9.41 -11.41 17.24
N ILE A 108 -8.97 -10.16 17.33
CA ILE A 108 -8.30 -9.45 16.26
C ILE A 108 -6.98 -8.85 16.71
N ALA A 109 -6.04 -8.81 15.77
CA ALA A 109 -4.72 -8.26 15.95
C ALA A 109 -4.34 -7.51 14.67
N ARG A 110 -3.89 -6.25 14.78
CA ARG A 110 -3.50 -5.43 13.63
C ARG A 110 -2.14 -4.82 13.83
N THR A 111 -1.34 -4.79 12.77
CA THR A 111 -0.06 -4.09 12.78
C THR A 111 0.42 -3.74 11.38
N GLU A 112 1.52 -3.00 11.32
CA GLU A 112 2.27 -2.75 10.08
C GLU A 112 3.64 -3.45 10.11
N LEU A 113 4.02 -4.02 8.96
CA LEU A 113 5.31 -4.65 8.72
C LEU A 113 6.03 -3.94 7.55
N PRO A 114 7.29 -3.52 7.72
CA PRO A 114 8.11 -3.11 6.60
C PRO A 114 8.57 -4.35 5.81
N LEU A 115 8.48 -4.31 4.49
CA LEU A 115 8.97 -5.37 3.60
C LEU A 115 9.81 -4.73 2.48
N ASP A 116 11.02 -5.25 2.26
CA ASP A 116 11.78 -4.97 1.05
C ASP A 116 11.52 -6.06 0.01
N ALA A 117 10.61 -5.80 -0.93
CA ALA A 117 10.15 -6.78 -1.90
C ALA A 117 11.17 -6.93 -3.04
N LYS A 118 11.67 -8.15 -3.23
CA LYS A 118 12.53 -8.51 -4.37
C LYS A 118 11.68 -8.70 -5.61
N SER A 119 12.16 -8.20 -6.76
CA SER A 119 11.50 -8.39 -8.06
C SER A 119 11.17 -9.86 -8.31
N GLY A 120 9.93 -10.14 -8.72
CA GLY A 120 9.45 -11.50 -9.02
C GLY A 120 9.31 -12.45 -7.84
N ALA A 121 9.59 -12.02 -6.60
CA ALA A 121 9.48 -12.89 -5.43
C ALA A 121 8.02 -13.11 -5.01
N ALA A 122 7.77 -14.27 -4.39
CA ALA A 122 6.49 -14.61 -3.80
C ALA A 122 6.64 -14.71 -2.28
N TYR A 123 5.76 -14.02 -1.56
CA TYR A 123 5.81 -13.89 -0.11
C TYR A 123 4.53 -14.43 0.54
N GLU A 124 4.65 -14.87 1.78
CA GLU A 124 3.50 -15.22 2.61
C GLU A 124 3.61 -14.58 3.99
N LEU A 125 2.53 -13.91 4.40
CA LEU A 125 2.34 -13.44 5.76
C LEU A 125 2.05 -14.63 6.67
N ARG A 126 2.86 -14.79 7.70
CA ARG A 126 2.75 -15.82 8.72
C ARG A 126 2.41 -15.20 10.07
N TYR A 127 1.89 -16.04 10.95
CA TYR A 127 1.56 -15.65 12.32
C TYR A 127 1.84 -16.76 13.32
N ALA A 128 1.91 -16.37 14.59
CA ALA A 128 1.79 -17.24 15.76
C ALA A 128 0.92 -16.52 16.79
N SER A 129 0.07 -17.24 17.53
CA SER A 129 -0.82 -16.61 18.51
C SER A 129 -1.17 -17.59 19.62
N ASP A 130 -1.41 -17.06 20.82
CA ASP A 130 -1.96 -17.83 21.93
C ASP A 130 -3.49 -17.86 21.94
N ALA A 131 -4.17 -17.27 20.94
CA ALA A 131 -5.63 -17.15 20.89
C ALA A 131 -6.34 -18.52 20.99
N GLN A 132 -6.91 -18.80 22.15
CA GLN A 132 -7.68 -20.01 22.46
C GLN A 132 -9.13 -19.66 22.82
N VAL A 133 -10.04 -20.62 22.65
CA VAL A 133 -11.46 -20.44 23.02
C VAL A 133 -11.60 -20.37 24.54
N TYR A 134 -10.89 -21.28 25.21
CA TYR A 134 -10.87 -21.43 26.66
C TYR A 134 -9.39 -21.36 27.07
N GLY A 135 -8.85 -20.15 27.19
CA GLY A 135 -7.43 -19.97 27.52
C GLY A 135 -6.87 -18.58 27.18
N GLY A 136 -5.57 -18.55 26.89
CA GLY A 136 -4.84 -17.35 26.50
C GLY A 136 -5.44 -16.66 25.29
N HIS A 137 -5.35 -15.34 25.26
CA HIS A 137 -5.69 -14.50 24.11
C HIS A 137 -4.97 -13.16 24.27
N SER A 138 -3.68 -13.25 24.58
CA SER A 138 -2.87 -12.08 24.91
C SER A 138 -2.15 -11.51 23.70
N TYR A 139 -1.71 -12.34 22.74
CA TYR A 139 -0.86 -11.85 21.65
C TYR A 139 -1.07 -12.54 20.30
N CYS A 140 -0.65 -11.82 19.27
CA CYS A 140 -0.33 -12.36 17.95
C CYS A 140 1.01 -11.81 17.48
N GLU A 141 1.83 -12.68 16.92
CA GLU A 141 3.06 -12.36 16.23
C GLU A 141 2.85 -12.44 14.72
N PHE A 142 3.48 -11.53 13.98
CA PHE A 142 3.48 -11.51 12.52
C PHE A 142 4.89 -11.47 11.96
N TRP A 143 5.10 -12.12 10.82
CA TRP A 143 6.28 -11.98 9.98
C TRP A 143 5.97 -12.37 8.54
N VAL A 144 6.80 -11.94 7.58
CA VAL A 144 6.71 -12.37 6.19
C VAL A 144 7.80 -13.38 5.89
N VAL A 145 7.48 -14.40 5.10
CA VAL A 145 8.41 -15.41 4.59
C VAL A 145 8.54 -15.27 3.08
N ASP A 146 9.77 -15.32 2.56
CA ASP A 146 10.05 -15.53 1.15
C ASP A 146 9.80 -17.01 0.82
N LEU A 147 8.85 -17.29 -0.08
CA LEU A 147 8.45 -18.65 -0.39
C LEU A 147 9.50 -19.43 -1.18
N ALA A 148 10.44 -18.75 -1.84
CA ALA A 148 11.51 -19.43 -2.58
C ALA A 148 12.59 -19.95 -1.63
N THR A 149 12.94 -19.20 -0.59
CA THR A 149 14.02 -19.55 0.35
C THR A 149 13.54 -20.10 1.68
N GLY A 150 12.29 -19.85 2.05
CA GLY A 150 11.75 -20.14 3.38
C GLY A 150 12.24 -19.17 4.47
N GLU A 151 13.05 -18.18 4.12
CA GLU A 151 13.62 -17.23 5.07
C GLU A 151 12.61 -16.14 5.46
N LYS A 152 12.78 -15.60 6.67
CA LYS A 152 12.00 -14.44 7.12
C LYS A 152 12.45 -13.19 6.36
N ALA A 153 11.55 -12.63 5.57
CA ALA A 153 11.76 -11.37 4.87
C ALA A 153 11.56 -10.14 5.78
N THR A 154 10.99 -10.34 6.98
CA THR A 154 10.81 -9.30 7.99
C THR A 154 11.19 -9.81 9.38
N ALA A 155 11.48 -8.90 10.30
CA ALA A 155 11.49 -9.23 11.72
C ALA A 155 10.11 -9.71 12.20
N VAL A 156 10.09 -10.48 13.28
CA VAL A 156 8.85 -10.88 13.97
C VAL A 156 8.34 -9.69 14.78
N LYS A 157 7.05 -9.38 14.65
CA LYS A 157 6.39 -8.31 15.41
C LYS A 157 5.24 -8.86 16.24
N ARG A 158 5.37 -8.77 17.56
CA ARG A 158 4.34 -9.15 18.53
C ARG A 158 3.43 -7.96 18.86
N ILE A 159 2.13 -8.18 18.85
CA ILE A 159 1.13 -7.19 19.28
C ILE A 159 0.04 -7.86 20.11
N GLY A 160 -0.64 -7.07 20.95
CA GLY A 160 -1.71 -7.56 21.81
C GLY A 160 -2.99 -7.87 21.02
N LEU A 161 -3.67 -8.95 21.37
CA LEU A 161 -5.00 -9.23 20.84
C LEU A 161 -6.04 -8.27 21.43
N SER A 162 -7.06 -7.98 20.64
CA SER A 162 -8.21 -7.18 21.05
C SER A 162 -9.50 -7.85 20.60
N ASN A 163 -10.59 -7.58 21.32
CA ASN A 163 -11.90 -8.07 20.91
C ASN A 163 -12.55 -7.09 19.94
N VAL A 164 -13.20 -7.61 18.90
CA VAL A 164 -14.16 -6.82 18.12
C VAL A 164 -15.26 -6.39 19.09
N LYS A 165 -15.31 -5.10 19.47
CA LYS A 165 -16.45 -4.58 20.23
C LYS A 165 -17.69 -4.87 19.39
N GLY A 166 -18.60 -5.69 19.91
CA GLY A 166 -19.93 -5.85 19.32
C GLY A 166 -20.55 -4.47 19.19
N GLY A 167 -20.92 -4.10 17.96
CA GLY A 167 -21.77 -2.93 17.72
C GLY A 167 -23.17 -3.15 18.26
#